data_AF-A0A3D0H8Q7-F1
#
_entry.id   AF-A0A3D0H8Q7-F1
#
_cell.length_a   1.000
_cell.length_b   1.000
_cell.length_c   1.000
_cell.angle_alpha   90.00
_cell.angle_beta   90.00
_cell.angle_gamma   90.00
#
_symmetry.space_group_name_H-M   'P 1'
#
loop_
_entity.id
_entity.type
_entity.pdbx_description
1 polymer ?
#
loop_
_entity_poly.entity_id
_entity_poly.type
_entity_poly.pdbx_seq_one_letter_code
_entity_poly.pdbx_strand_id
1 'polypeptide(L)'
;VILDEIGRGTSTFDGLSIAWAVAEHLHDLQGVGVKTLFATHYHELTELARSFPRVHNLNVAIKEWQNEIIFFHKLVPGGTNKSYGIQVARLAGIPTEVISRSREILNQLEQKGPNDVAVTTLHPQRRKTRPGKVAGLQLSLFQSPLEVLRERLLALDLDRITPMAALQTLYALQQQVGGDTKKGKAPPTTAEGATSSGAKEDDGIAQS
;
A
#
# COMPACT_ATOMS: atom_id res chain seq x y z
N VAL A 1 -9.68 -4.41 27.80
CA VAL A 1 -10.54 -4.98 26.75
C VAL A 1 -9.68 -5.87 25.85
N ILE A 2 -10.20 -7.01 25.42
CA ILE A 2 -9.54 -7.89 24.44
C ILE A 2 -10.49 -8.00 23.25
N LEU A 3 -10.01 -7.66 22.06
CA LEU A 3 -10.72 -7.76 20.80
C LEU A 3 -9.98 -8.72 19.88
N ASP A 4 -10.72 -9.65 19.28
CA ASP A 4 -10.18 -10.65 18.37
C ASP A 4 -10.97 -10.64 17.06
N GLU A 5 -10.29 -10.21 15.99
CA GLU A 5 -10.78 -10.17 14.60
C GLU A 5 -12.18 -9.56 14.39
N ILE A 6 -12.48 -8.46 15.08
CA ILE A 6 -13.72 -7.72 14.89
C ILE A 6 -13.85 -7.22 13.43
N GLY A 7 -15.07 -7.23 12.89
CA GLY A 7 -15.33 -6.76 11.52
C GLY A 7 -15.21 -7.83 10.42
N ARG A 8 -14.82 -9.07 10.73
CA ARG A 8 -14.71 -10.17 9.74
C ARG A 8 -16.02 -10.61 9.06
N GLY A 9 -17.17 -10.39 9.69
CA GLY A 9 -18.47 -10.91 9.22
C GLY A 9 -19.21 -10.03 8.20
N THR A 10 -18.59 -8.95 7.74
CA THR A 10 -19.18 -7.97 6.82
C THR A 10 -18.26 -7.72 5.62
N SER A 11 -18.61 -6.79 4.74
CA SER A 11 -17.71 -6.37 3.65
C SER A 11 -16.38 -5.87 4.23
N THR A 12 -15.29 -6.02 3.47
CA THR A 12 -13.94 -5.67 3.96
C THR A 12 -13.85 -4.23 4.45
N PHE A 13 -14.40 -3.27 3.69
CA PHE A 13 -14.36 -1.86 4.04
C PHE A 13 -15.26 -1.55 5.23
N ASP A 14 -16.44 -2.17 5.33
CA ASP A 14 -17.30 -2.01 6.50
C ASP A 14 -16.61 -2.57 7.75
N GLY A 15 -15.99 -3.75 7.64
CA GLY A 15 -15.28 -4.41 8.72
C GLY A 15 -14.10 -3.60 9.22
N LEU A 16 -13.30 -3.08 8.28
CA LEU A 16 -12.19 -2.18 8.56
C LEU A 16 -12.67 -0.90 9.25
N SER A 17 -13.73 -0.27 8.72
CA SER A 17 -14.27 0.98 9.26
C SER A 17 -14.80 0.80 10.69
N ILE A 18 -15.49 -0.30 10.96
CA ILE A 18 -15.97 -0.66 12.30
C ILE A 18 -14.78 -0.91 13.24
N ALA A 19 -13.80 -1.71 12.81
CA ALA A 19 -12.63 -2.02 13.62
C ALA A 19 -11.84 -0.76 13.98
N TRP A 20 -11.69 0.16 13.02
CA TRP A 20 -11.05 1.45 13.21
C TRP A 20 -11.79 2.32 14.22
N ALA A 21 -13.09 2.54 14.00
CA ALA A 21 -13.91 3.36 14.90
C ALA A 21 -13.94 2.81 16.33
N VAL A 22 -13.97 1.49 16.50
CA VAL A 22 -13.88 0.83 17.81
C VAL A 22 -12.52 1.07 18.46
N ALA A 23 -11.43 0.97 17.70
CA ALA A 23 -10.08 1.24 18.23
C ALA A 23 -9.95 2.68 18.72
N GLU A 24 -10.41 3.66 17.94
CA GLU A 24 -10.42 5.08 18.31
C GLU A 24 -11.27 5.33 19.56
N HIS A 25 -12.50 4.79 19.58
CA HIS A 25 -13.40 4.96 20.71
C HIS A 25 -12.79 4.41 22.02
N LEU A 26 -12.15 3.24 21.98
CA LEU A 26 -11.50 2.65 23.16
C LEU A 26 -10.24 3.42 23.58
N HIS A 27 -9.52 4.01 22.63
CA HIS A 27 -8.34 4.84 22.91
C HIS A 27 -8.71 6.13 23.66
N ASP A 28 -9.86 6.74 23.33
CA ASP A 28 -10.30 8.02 23.90
C ASP A 28 -11.38 7.88 24.99
N LEU A 29 -11.81 6.65 25.28
CA LEU A 29 -12.87 6.36 26.24
C LEU A 29 -12.62 7.08 27.56
N GLN A 30 -13.58 7.92 27.98
CA GLN A 30 -13.52 8.72 29.21
C GLN A 30 -12.27 9.64 29.32
N GLY A 31 -11.66 10.01 28.20
CA GLY A 31 -10.50 10.92 28.12
C GLY A 31 -9.16 10.30 28.52
N VAL A 32 -9.16 9.08 29.06
CA VAL A 32 -7.95 8.36 29.50
C VAL A 32 -7.68 7.14 28.61
N GLY A 33 -8.73 6.59 28.01
CA GLY A 33 -8.69 5.34 27.26
C GLY A 33 -8.70 4.11 28.16
N VAL A 34 -8.90 2.95 27.55
CA VAL A 34 -8.86 1.66 28.24
C VAL A 34 -7.77 0.77 27.67
N LYS A 35 -7.03 0.08 28.55
CA LYS A 35 -6.01 -0.89 28.14
C LYS A 35 -6.64 -1.96 27.26
N THR A 36 -6.21 -1.99 25.99
CA THR A 36 -6.83 -2.82 24.96
C THR A 36 -5.78 -3.65 24.25
N LEU A 37 -6.05 -4.95 24.09
CA LEU A 37 -5.35 -5.81 23.17
C LEU A 37 -6.26 -6.03 21.97
N PHE A 38 -5.79 -5.70 20.77
CA PHE A 38 -6.54 -5.80 19.54
C PHE A 38 -5.81 -6.74 18.58
N ALA A 39 -6.28 -7.97 18.46
CA ALA A 39 -5.81 -8.92 17.45
C ALA A 39 -6.62 -8.72 16.17
N THR A 40 -5.93 -8.45 15.05
CA THR A 40 -6.58 -8.14 13.77
C THR A 40 -5.75 -8.63 12.59
N HIS A 41 -6.43 -8.87 11.47
CA HIS A 41 -5.81 -9.15 10.16
C HIS A 41 -5.76 -7.90 9.26
N TYR A 42 -6.34 -6.77 9.70
CA TYR A 42 -6.30 -5.51 8.97
C TYR A 42 -4.96 -4.81 9.18
N HIS A 43 -4.14 -4.75 8.13
CA HIS A 43 -2.83 -4.08 8.18
C HIS A 43 -2.97 -2.56 8.20
N GLU A 44 -4.08 -2.03 7.69
CA GLU A 44 -4.42 -0.61 7.67
C GLU A 44 -4.50 -0.04 9.10
N LEU A 45 -4.97 -0.84 10.07
CA LEU A 45 -5.04 -0.42 11.48
C LEU A 45 -3.65 -0.13 12.09
N THR A 46 -2.56 -0.61 11.48
CA THR A 46 -1.21 -0.28 11.96
C THR A 46 -0.91 1.21 11.84
N GLU A 47 -1.61 1.93 10.96
CA GLU A 47 -1.47 3.37 10.77
C GLU A 47 -1.95 4.16 11.99
N LEU A 48 -2.84 3.59 12.83
CA LEU A 48 -3.31 4.22 14.07
C LEU A 48 -2.15 4.62 14.98
N ALA A 49 -1.06 3.85 15.01
CA ALA A 49 0.12 4.16 15.82
C ALA A 49 0.83 5.48 15.41
N ARG A 50 0.55 6.02 14.22
CA ARG A 50 1.08 7.32 13.79
C ARG A 50 0.29 8.49 14.37
N SER A 51 -1.03 8.34 14.48
CA SER A 51 -1.94 9.39 14.95
C SER A 51 -2.20 9.32 16.46
N PHE A 52 -2.12 8.13 17.05
CA PHE A 52 -2.45 7.87 18.44
C PHE A 52 -1.21 7.45 19.24
N PRO A 53 -0.61 8.35 20.06
CA PRO A 53 0.69 8.11 20.69
C PRO A 53 0.70 6.97 21.73
N ARG A 54 -0.49 6.56 22.23
CA ARG A 54 -0.63 5.42 23.16
C ARG A 54 -0.86 4.09 22.43
N VAL A 55 -0.93 4.10 21.10
CA VAL A 55 -1.10 2.88 20.29
C VAL A 55 0.27 2.35 19.88
N HIS A 56 0.47 1.06 20.11
CA HIS A 56 1.72 0.38 19.76
C HIS A 56 1.42 -0.86 18.92
N ASN A 57 2.06 -0.96 17.77
CA ASN A 57 1.94 -2.13 16.91
C ASN A 57 2.85 -3.26 17.40
N LEU A 58 2.28 -4.46 17.46
CA LEU A 58 2.99 -5.70 17.76
C LEU A 58 2.64 -6.73 16.69
N ASN A 59 3.60 -7.59 16.34
CA ASN A 59 3.38 -8.74 15.49
C ASN A 59 4.03 -10.00 16.08
N VAL A 60 3.60 -11.16 15.60
CA VAL A 60 4.22 -12.43 15.97
C VAL A 60 5.50 -12.63 15.16
N ALA A 61 6.61 -12.88 15.86
CA ALA A 61 7.91 -13.13 15.26
C ALA A 61 7.89 -14.41 14.42
N ILE A 62 8.31 -14.24 13.18
CA ILE A 62 8.33 -15.28 12.14
C ILE A 62 9.72 -15.32 11.53
N LYS A 63 10.25 -16.53 11.27
CA LYS A 63 11.47 -16.73 10.47
C LYS A 63 11.20 -17.65 9.29
N GLU A 64 11.63 -17.19 8.13
CA GLU A 64 11.63 -17.96 6.90
C GLU A 64 12.94 -18.73 6.80
N TRP A 65 12.88 -20.04 6.53
CA TRP A 65 14.04 -20.90 6.33
C TRP A 65 13.70 -21.98 5.29
N GLN A 66 14.48 -22.08 4.21
CA GLN A 66 14.30 -23.11 3.17
C GLN A 66 12.85 -23.29 2.70
N ASN A 67 12.15 -22.17 2.44
CA ASN A 67 10.73 -22.12 2.05
C ASN A 67 9.73 -22.58 3.12
N GLU A 68 10.18 -22.80 4.36
CA GLU A 68 9.37 -23.05 5.55
C GLU A 68 9.29 -21.79 6.43
N ILE A 69 8.26 -21.77 7.28
CA ILE A 69 8.01 -20.68 8.21
C ILE A 69 8.03 -21.26 9.63
N ILE A 70 8.83 -20.64 10.49
CA ILE A 70 8.93 -20.98 11.91
C ILE A 70 8.28 -19.86 12.72
N PHE A 71 7.24 -20.19 13.48
CA PHE A 71 6.57 -19.28 14.42
C PHE A 71 7.27 -19.33 15.78
N PHE A 72 7.81 -18.21 16.25
CA PHE A 72 8.52 -18.16 17.54
C PHE A 72 7.61 -17.95 18.76
N HIS A 73 6.28 -17.89 18.57
CA HIS A 73 5.29 -17.52 19.61
C HIS A 73 5.69 -16.29 20.45
N LYS A 74 6.48 -15.39 19.85
CA LYS A 74 7.05 -14.21 20.51
C LYS A 74 6.49 -12.97 19.85
N LEU A 75 5.96 -12.04 20.64
CA LEU A 75 5.57 -10.73 20.13
C LEU A 75 6.80 -9.83 19.97
N VAL A 76 6.88 -9.14 18.84
CA VAL A 76 7.91 -8.14 18.55
C VAL A 76 7.26 -6.82 18.13
N PRO A 77 7.89 -5.67 18.44
CA PRO A 77 7.39 -4.37 17.99
C PRO A 77 7.30 -4.26 16.46
N GLY A 78 6.28 -3.53 16.00
CA GLY A 78 6.05 -3.20 14.60
C GLY A 78 4.81 -3.87 13.99
N GLY A 79 4.35 -3.35 12.85
CA GLY A 79 3.38 -4.01 11.99
C GLY A 79 4.07 -4.97 11.00
N THR A 80 3.31 -5.91 10.43
CA THR A 80 3.74 -6.68 9.26
C THR A 80 2.84 -6.33 8.09
N ASN A 81 3.38 -6.28 6.88
CA ASN A 81 2.63 -6.13 5.62
C ASN A 81 2.60 -7.43 4.80
N LYS A 82 3.13 -8.53 5.37
CA LYS A 82 3.20 -9.83 4.70
C LYS A 82 2.08 -10.73 5.20
N SER A 83 1.34 -11.32 4.26
CA SER A 83 0.39 -12.40 4.52
C SER A 83 1.08 -13.76 4.32
N TYR A 84 0.87 -14.66 5.27
CA TYR A 84 1.45 -16.01 5.26
C TYR A 84 0.39 -17.10 5.10
N GLY A 85 -0.80 -16.77 4.59
CA GLY A 85 -1.95 -17.69 4.55
C GLY A 85 -1.66 -19.01 3.81
N ILE A 86 -1.01 -18.95 2.64
CA ILE A 86 -0.65 -20.16 1.88
C ILE A 86 0.39 -20.99 2.63
N GLN A 87 1.32 -20.34 3.33
CA GLN A 87 2.36 -21.02 4.09
C GLN A 87 1.80 -21.66 5.36
N VAL A 88 0.84 -21.02 6.04
CA VAL A 88 0.07 -21.58 7.16
C VAL A 88 -0.74 -22.79 6.69
N ALA A 89 -1.42 -22.70 5.54
CA ALA A 89 -2.17 -23.81 4.96
C ALA A 89 -1.29 -25.05 4.73
N ARG A 90 -0.07 -24.86 4.22
CA ARG A 90 0.91 -25.93 4.05
C ARG A 90 1.33 -26.57 5.38
N LEU A 91 1.57 -25.76 6.41
CA LEU A 91 1.87 -26.26 7.76
C LEU A 91 0.69 -27.04 8.37
N ALA A 92 -0.54 -26.67 8.01
CA ALA A 92 -1.76 -27.38 8.40
C ALA A 92 -1.97 -28.71 7.64
N GLY A 93 -1.03 -29.11 6.76
CA GLY A 93 -1.10 -30.38 6.03
C GLY A 93 -2.02 -30.35 4.80
N ILE A 94 -2.37 -29.16 4.30
CA ILE A 94 -3.13 -29.02 3.05
C ILE A 94 -2.31 -29.64 1.89
N PRO A 95 -2.92 -30.45 1.00
CA PRO A 95 -2.22 -31.12 -0.09
C PRO A 95 -1.40 -30.16 -0.97
N THR A 96 -0.23 -30.62 -1.41
CA THR A 96 0.72 -29.83 -2.21
C THR A 96 0.12 -29.32 -3.52
N GLU A 97 -0.76 -30.10 -4.15
CA GLU A 97 -1.51 -29.71 -5.34
C GLU A 97 -2.41 -28.48 -5.10
N VAL A 98 -3.07 -28.42 -3.93
CA VAL A 98 -3.90 -27.28 -3.54
C VAL A 98 -3.02 -26.06 -3.27
N ILE A 99 -1.90 -26.24 -2.55
CA ILE A 99 -0.94 -25.16 -2.30
C ILE A 99 -0.36 -24.59 -3.60
N SER A 100 -0.01 -25.44 -4.56
CA SER A 100 0.47 -25.02 -5.87
C SER A 100 -0.59 -24.20 -6.61
N ARG A 101 -1.83 -24.70 -6.64
CA ARG A 101 -2.94 -24.01 -7.29
C ARG A 101 -3.26 -22.66 -6.64
N SER A 102 -3.23 -22.59 -5.31
CA SER A 102 -3.44 -21.33 -4.58
C SER A 102 -2.37 -20.29 -4.91
N ARG A 103 -1.11 -20.69 -5.11
CA ARG A 103 -0.04 -19.76 -5.55
C ARG A 103 -0.27 -19.25 -6.96
N GLU A 104 -0.68 -20.11 -7.89
CA GLU A 104 -1.03 -19.67 -9.24
C GLU A 104 -2.17 -18.66 -9.23
N ILE A 105 -3.23 -18.93 -8.46
CA ILE A 105 -4.37 -18.02 -8.32
C ILE A 105 -3.93 -16.69 -7.70
N LEU A 106 -3.11 -16.73 -6.63
CA LEU A 106 -2.58 -15.51 -6.00
C LEU A 106 -1.79 -14.67 -7.02
N ASN A 107 -0.88 -15.29 -7.76
CA ASN A 107 -0.09 -14.60 -8.79
C ASN A 107 -0.98 -13.98 -9.87
N GLN A 108 -2.05 -14.66 -10.27
CA GLN A 108 -3.02 -14.14 -11.25
C GLN A 108 -3.79 -12.93 -10.71
N LEU A 109 -4.20 -12.98 -9.43
CA LEU A 109 -4.91 -11.90 -8.77
C LEU A 109 -4.02 -10.66 -8.58
N GLU A 110 -2.75 -10.86 -8.23
CA GLU A 110 -1.76 -9.78 -8.10
C GLU A 110 -1.43 -9.12 -9.45
N GLN A 111 -1.39 -9.90 -10.54
CA GLN A 111 -1.07 -9.37 -11.88
C GLN A 111 -2.23 -8.63 -12.56
N LYS A 112 -3.48 -9.04 -12.33
CA LYS A 112 -4.66 -8.46 -13.03
C LYS A 112 -5.20 -7.17 -12.41
N GLY A 113 -4.77 -6.81 -11.21
CA GLY A 113 -5.34 -5.70 -10.47
C GLY A 113 -6.83 -5.95 -10.09
N PRO A 114 -7.39 -5.17 -9.15
CA PRO A 114 -8.71 -5.42 -8.58
C PRO A 114 -9.88 -5.29 -9.57
N ASN A 115 -9.66 -4.60 -10.69
CA ASN A 115 -10.72 -4.19 -11.62
C ASN A 115 -10.96 -5.15 -12.81
N ASP A 116 -10.19 -6.23 -12.96
CA ASP A 116 -10.31 -7.14 -14.12
C ASP A 116 -10.67 -8.58 -13.75
N VAL A 117 -11.16 -8.79 -12.52
CA VAL A 117 -11.55 -10.11 -12.03
C VAL A 117 -13.03 -10.37 -12.31
N ALA A 118 -13.40 -10.43 -13.59
CA ALA A 118 -14.52 -11.28 -13.95
C ALA A 118 -14.06 -12.72 -13.67
N VAL A 119 -14.61 -13.37 -12.65
CA VAL A 119 -14.47 -14.81 -12.40
C VAL A 119 -15.24 -15.56 -13.50
N THR A 120 -14.82 -15.37 -14.74
CA THR A 120 -15.25 -16.14 -15.89
C THR A 120 -13.99 -16.83 -16.38
N THR A 121 -13.94 -18.14 -16.13
CA THR A 121 -12.98 -19.11 -16.68
C THR A 121 -11.55 -19.11 -16.10
N LEU A 122 -11.40 -19.70 -14.91
CA LEU A 122 -10.15 -20.37 -14.51
C LEU A 122 -10.33 -21.90 -14.45
N HIS A 123 -11.01 -22.45 -15.45
CA HIS A 123 -11.09 -23.90 -15.69
C HIS A 123 -10.39 -24.23 -17.02
N PRO A 124 -9.44 -25.19 -17.06
CA PRO A 124 -9.05 -25.79 -18.32
C PRO A 124 -10.23 -26.63 -18.82
N GLN A 125 -10.72 -26.27 -20.01
CA GLN A 125 -11.76 -26.92 -20.81
C GLN A 125 -12.62 -28.03 -20.16
N ARG A 126 -13.91 -27.72 -19.92
CA ARG A 126 -14.98 -28.67 -20.22
C ARG A 126 -16.26 -27.94 -20.63
N ARG A 127 -16.76 -28.34 -21.79
CA ARG A 127 -17.83 -27.71 -22.57
C ARG A 127 -19.22 -28.08 -22.00
N LYS A 128 -20.13 -27.09 -21.95
CA LYS A 128 -21.61 -27.13 -22.07
C LYS A 128 -22.44 -26.59 -20.88
N THR A 129 -23.13 -25.47 -21.18
CA THR A 129 -24.53 -25.09 -20.86
C THR A 129 -24.99 -24.90 -19.41
N ARG A 130 -25.22 -23.63 -19.02
CA ARG A 130 -26.53 -22.96 -18.71
C ARG A 130 -26.29 -21.67 -17.89
N PRO A 131 -27.10 -20.60 -18.06
CA PRO A 131 -26.94 -19.37 -17.30
C PRO A 131 -27.77 -19.44 -16.01
N GLY A 132 -27.11 -19.43 -14.86
CA GLY A 132 -27.73 -19.26 -13.55
C GLY A 132 -27.02 -18.12 -12.82
N LYS A 133 -27.72 -17.01 -12.58
CA LYS A 133 -27.26 -15.90 -11.75
C LYS A 133 -26.93 -16.42 -10.35
N VAL A 134 -25.68 -16.28 -9.93
CA VAL A 134 -25.31 -16.34 -8.51
C VAL A 134 -24.33 -15.19 -8.27
N ALA A 135 -24.75 -14.27 -7.40
CA ALA A 135 -23.93 -13.18 -6.92
C ALA A 135 -22.69 -13.76 -6.20
N GLY A 136 -21.51 -13.63 -6.82
CA GLY A 136 -20.22 -13.80 -6.13
C GLY A 136 -19.85 -12.43 -5.58
N LEU A 137 -19.99 -12.16 -4.28
CA LEU A 137 -19.14 -12.61 -3.18
C LEU A 137 -17.65 -12.54 -3.54
N GLN A 138 -16.96 -11.61 -2.87
CA GLN A 138 -15.50 -11.53 -2.72
C GLN A 138 -14.72 -10.78 -3.82
N LEU A 139 -15.08 -9.54 -4.14
CA LEU A 139 -14.25 -8.67 -4.99
C LEU A 139 -14.13 -7.26 -4.42
N SER A 140 -13.11 -7.03 -3.58
CA SER A 140 -12.37 -5.76 -3.38
C SER A 140 -11.56 -5.83 -2.08
N LEU A 141 -10.69 -6.84 -1.94
CA LEU A 141 -9.92 -7.06 -0.71
C LEU A 141 -8.60 -6.28 -0.65
N PHE A 142 -8.19 -5.57 -1.72
CA PHE A 142 -6.98 -4.75 -1.72
C PHE A 142 -7.10 -3.59 -2.71
N GLN A 143 -7.49 -2.39 -2.25
CA GLN A 143 -7.11 -1.18 -2.97
C GLN A 143 -5.67 -0.88 -2.60
N SER A 144 -4.73 -1.43 -3.39
CA SER A 144 -3.33 -1.09 -3.21
C SER A 144 -3.12 0.41 -3.49
N PRO A 145 -2.14 1.09 -2.86
CA PRO A 145 -1.77 2.47 -3.21
C PRO A 145 -1.53 2.70 -4.72
N LEU A 146 -1.27 1.63 -5.48
CA LEU A 146 -1.12 1.65 -6.93
C LEU A 146 -2.44 1.86 -7.68
N GLU A 147 -3.60 1.47 -7.12
CA GLU A 147 -4.89 1.67 -7.79
C GLU A 147 -5.30 3.15 -7.75
N VAL A 148 -5.05 3.83 -6.62
CA VAL A 148 -5.23 5.29 -6.50
C VAL A 148 -4.33 6.05 -7.49
N LEU A 149 -3.10 5.57 -7.67
CA LEU A 149 -2.16 6.14 -8.63
C LEU A 149 -2.62 5.92 -10.08
N ARG A 150 -3.13 4.72 -10.37
CA ARG A 150 -3.66 4.33 -11.68
C ARG A 150 -4.85 5.19 -12.10
N GLU A 151 -5.82 5.39 -11.20
CA GLU A 151 -7.00 6.24 -11.47
C GLU A 151 -6.58 7.68 -11.79
N ARG A 152 -5.63 8.23 -11.04
CA ARG A 152 -5.06 9.57 -11.30
C ARG A 152 -4.38 9.68 -12.66
N LEU A 153 -3.61 8.66 -13.05
CA LEU A 153 -2.97 8.63 -14.37
C LEU A 153 -3.99 8.54 -15.51
N LEU A 154 -5.07 7.78 -15.33
CA LEU A 154 -6.12 7.66 -16.34
C LEU A 154 -6.99 8.93 -16.45
N ALA A 155 -7.08 9.73 -15.39
CA ALA A 155 -7.81 10.99 -15.39
C ALA A 155 -7.05 12.17 -16.04
N LEU A 156 -5.77 11.98 -16.38
CA LEU A 156 -4.95 13.00 -17.04
C LEU A 156 -5.28 13.09 -18.53
N ASP A 157 -5.75 14.26 -18.95
CA ASP A 157 -5.90 14.60 -20.36
C ASP A 157 -4.57 15.13 -20.92
N LEU A 158 -3.81 14.24 -21.56
CA LEU A 158 -2.48 14.53 -22.09
C LEU A 158 -2.49 15.56 -23.23
N ASP A 159 -3.61 15.71 -23.93
CA ASP A 159 -3.73 16.62 -25.07
C ASP A 159 -4.03 18.06 -24.63
N ARG A 160 -4.46 18.25 -23.38
CA ARG A 160 -4.84 19.56 -22.82
C ARG A 160 -3.96 20.04 -21.69
N ILE A 161 -3.11 19.18 -21.15
CA ILE A 161 -2.22 19.56 -20.06
C ILE A 161 -1.04 20.39 -20.58
N THR A 162 -0.73 21.48 -19.87
CA THR A 162 0.47 22.27 -20.19
C THR A 162 1.72 21.50 -19.73
N PRO A 163 2.87 21.67 -20.41
CA PRO A 163 4.11 21.00 -20.02
C PRO A 163 4.48 21.21 -18.55
N MET A 164 4.19 22.40 -18.01
CA MET A 164 4.44 22.73 -16.61
C MET A 164 3.49 22.00 -15.65
N ALA A 165 2.20 21.94 -15.98
CA ALA A 165 1.21 21.20 -15.18
C ALA A 165 1.47 19.68 -15.21
N ALA A 166 1.95 19.15 -16.34
CA ALA A 166 2.36 17.76 -16.46
C ALA A 166 3.53 17.44 -15.52
N LEU A 167 4.59 18.27 -15.53
CA LEU A 167 5.74 18.12 -14.63
C LEU A 167 5.34 18.23 -13.16
N GLN A 168 4.46 19.18 -12.80
CA GLN A 168 3.96 19.31 -11.43
C GLN A 168 3.15 18.09 -10.99
N THR A 169 2.33 17.53 -11.89
CA THR A 169 1.53 16.34 -11.59
C THR A 169 2.42 15.12 -11.39
N LEU A 170 3.42 14.92 -12.26
CA LEU A 170 4.41 13.84 -12.11
C LEU A 170 5.21 13.97 -10.80
N TYR A 171 5.60 15.18 -10.42
CA TYR A 171 6.29 15.43 -9.15
C TYR A 171 5.42 15.06 -7.94
N ALA A 172 4.13 15.43 -7.98
CA ALA A 172 3.17 15.07 -6.93
C ALA A 172 2.94 13.56 -6.83
N LEU A 173 2.87 12.86 -7.96
CA LEU A 173 2.75 11.41 -8.02
C LEU A 173 4.01 10.71 -7.49
N GLN A 174 5.20 11.24 -7.81
CA GLN A 174 6.48 10.70 -7.32
C GLN A 174 6.61 10.81 -5.79
N GLN A 175 6.16 11.91 -5.19
CA GLN A 175 6.15 12.07 -3.72
C GLN A 175 5.23 11.07 -3.03
N GLN A 176 4.10 10.70 -3.66
CA GLN A 176 3.15 9.74 -3.10
C GLN A 176 3.65 8.29 -3.09
N VAL A 177 4.55 7.93 -4.02
CA VAL A 177 5.11 6.57 -4.12
C VAL A 177 6.32 6.38 -3.19
N GLY A 178 6.92 7.46 -2.68
CA GLY A 178 8.00 7.41 -1.71
C GLY A 178 9.37 7.20 -2.35
N GLY A 179 10.02 8.29 -2.73
CA GLY A 179 11.43 8.32 -3.09
C GLY A 179 12.03 9.68 -2.74
N ASP A 180 12.69 9.74 -1.59
CA ASP A 180 13.55 10.85 -1.19
C ASP A 180 14.80 10.86 -2.11
N THR A 181 14.65 11.36 -3.34
CA THR A 181 15.78 11.53 -4.27
C THR A 181 16.60 12.75 -3.90
N LYS A 182 17.33 12.68 -2.77
CA LYS A 182 18.57 13.46 -2.59
C LYS A 182 19.74 12.67 -3.14
N LYS A 183 20.13 12.95 -4.39
CA LYS A 183 21.53 13.14 -4.85
C LYS A 183 21.60 13.38 -6.37
N GLY A 184 21.99 14.60 -6.73
CA GLY A 184 22.93 14.84 -7.84
C GLY A 184 22.38 14.92 -9.27
N LYS A 185 21.92 16.11 -9.69
CA LYS A 185 22.48 16.77 -10.87
C LYS A 185 22.09 18.25 -10.87
N ALA A 186 23.09 19.11 -10.81
CA ALA A 186 22.95 20.56 -11.00
C ALA A 186 22.27 20.87 -12.34
N PRO A 187 21.51 21.97 -12.46
CA PRO A 187 21.02 22.41 -13.76
C PRO A 187 22.22 22.74 -14.66
N PRO A 188 22.19 22.40 -15.96
CA PRO A 188 23.19 22.89 -16.90
C PRO A 188 23.00 24.41 -17.02
N THR A 189 24.03 25.14 -16.59
CA THR A 189 24.23 26.55 -16.85
C THR A 189 24.36 26.73 -18.37
N THR A 190 23.29 27.06 -19.06
CA THR A 190 23.38 27.65 -20.40
C THR A 190 23.74 29.12 -20.22
N ALA A 191 25.04 29.38 -20.35
CA ALA A 191 25.56 30.67 -20.75
C ALA A 191 25.06 30.96 -22.16
N GLU A 192 24.18 31.95 -22.31
CA GLU A 192 24.05 32.68 -23.55
C GLU A 192 24.38 34.14 -23.25
N GLY A 193 25.48 34.58 -23.88
CA GLY A 193 26.01 35.93 -23.75
C GLY A 193 25.07 36.93 -24.40
N ALA A 194 24.61 37.89 -23.61
CA ALA A 194 24.17 39.18 -24.11
C ALA A 194 25.42 40.06 -24.27
N THR A 195 25.83 40.27 -25.52
CA THR A 195 26.75 41.34 -25.90
C THR A 195 26.04 42.69 -25.87
N SER A 196 26.70 43.66 -25.24
CA SER A 196 26.95 45.04 -25.71
C SER A 196 26.53 46.17 -24.76
N SER A 197 27.45 47.15 -24.69
CA SER A 197 27.34 48.53 -24.20
C SER A 197 27.27 48.70 -22.67
N GLY A 198 28.18 49.39 -21.99
CA GLY A 198 29.22 50.35 -22.37
C GLY A 198 29.49 51.30 -21.18
N ALA A 199 30.68 51.91 -21.16
CA ALA A 199 31.15 52.98 -20.25
C ALA A 199 31.51 52.55 -18.81
N LYS A 200 32.57 53.05 -18.16
CA LYS A 200 33.82 53.78 -18.45
C LYS A 200 34.39 54.09 -17.05
N GLU A 201 35.72 53.97 -16.87
CA GLU A 201 36.55 54.75 -15.91
C GLU A 201 36.23 54.53 -14.40
N ASP A 202 37.14 54.56 -13.43
CA ASP A 202 38.56 54.85 -13.34
C ASP A 202 39.04 54.35 -11.95
N ASP A 203 40.33 54.04 -11.85
CA ASP A 203 41.25 54.24 -10.72
C ASP A 203 40.87 53.98 -9.24
N GLY A 204 41.79 53.29 -8.54
CA GLY A 204 42.19 53.73 -7.20
C GLY A 204 42.26 52.69 -6.06
N ILE A 205 43.41 52.02 -5.93
CA ILE A 205 44.31 51.99 -4.75
C ILE A 205 43.76 51.68 -3.31
N ALA A 206 44.56 50.84 -2.61
CA ALA A 206 44.78 50.69 -1.14
C ALA A 206 43.78 49.83 -0.33
N GLN A 207 44.23 48.68 0.19
CA GLN A 207 44.93 48.48 1.49
C GLN A 207 44.09 48.82 2.73
N SER A 208 43.64 47.77 3.44
CA SER A 208 43.92 47.43 4.86
C SER A 208 42.79 46.60 5.44
#